data_AF-A0AAN7FV39-F1
#
_entry.id   AF-A0AAN7FV39-F1
#
_cell.length_a   1.000
_cell.length_b   1.000
_cell.length_c   1.000
_cell.angle_alpha   90.00
_cell.angle_beta   90.00
_cell.angle_gamma   90.00
#
_symmetry.space_group_name_H-M   'P 1'
#
loop_
_entity.id
_entity.type
_entity.pdbx_description
1 polymer ?
#
loop_
_entity_poly.entity_id
_entity_poly.type
_entity_poly.pdbx_seq_one_letter_code
_entity_poly.pdbx_strand_id
1 'polypeptide(L)'
;MYIRRSIVLWNLASSLQRGGEGTYIRRSIVLWNLASSLTKLSGLHTDGFSSADILSKVKSMVGNSDTHLTRVLFCGPHFPASHNYTREYLQKYPFVQVDDVPLDDVPNVIEKYHMCVVKTMKLDSNVLSRATQMKLVMQYGVGVEGIDINAATKYGIKVARIPGDVTGNAASCAEMAIYLMMGLLRKQVFILGFGNIGIDLAKRLRAFGVKVIATKRSWGSYSQDSCQTNVHGDLVDEKGGHEDIHKFASNADIIVCCLSLNRQTAGIVNKTFISSMRKGALLVNIARGGLLDYEAVLNHLKSGHLGGLGIDVAWTEPFDPDDPILKFKNVIITPHVAGVTEHSYRFMAKVVGDVSLQLHAGASLTGIEFVN
;
A
#
# COMPACT_ATOMS: atom_id res chain seq x y z
N MET A 1 -19.61 -17.59 -12.18
CA MET A 1 -19.08 -18.78 -12.87
C MET A 1 -17.75 -18.33 -13.45
N TYR A 2 -16.63 -19.03 -13.16
CA TYR A 2 -15.25 -18.49 -12.98
C TYR A 2 -15.13 -17.73 -11.65
N ILE A 3 -14.35 -18.12 -10.62
CA ILE A 3 -13.15 -18.96 -10.52
C ILE A 3 -13.37 -19.97 -9.36
N ARG A 4 -13.68 -21.22 -9.71
CA ARG A 4 -13.38 -22.42 -8.91
C ARG A 4 -12.13 -23.00 -9.53
N ARG A 5 -10.96 -22.90 -8.90
CA ARG A 5 -9.75 -23.71 -9.16
C ARG A 5 -8.65 -23.32 -8.15
N SER A 6 -8.78 -23.83 -6.93
CA SER A 6 -7.67 -23.85 -5.95
C SER A 6 -7.41 -25.27 -5.39
N ILE A 7 -7.89 -26.32 -6.07
CA ILE A 7 -7.79 -27.72 -5.60
C ILE A 7 -6.75 -28.56 -6.40
N VAL A 8 -5.94 -27.95 -7.26
CA VAL A 8 -4.95 -28.69 -8.09
C VAL A 8 -3.50 -28.40 -7.67
N LEU A 9 -3.23 -28.21 -6.38
CA LEU A 9 -1.84 -28.03 -5.89
C LEU A 9 -1.23 -29.30 -5.27
N TRP A 10 -2.01 -30.36 -5.04
CA TRP A 10 -1.48 -31.58 -4.41
C TRP A 10 -0.86 -32.57 -5.40
N ASN A 11 -1.33 -32.62 -6.66
CA ASN A 11 -0.81 -33.54 -7.68
C ASN A 11 0.33 -32.98 -8.55
N LEU A 12 0.69 -31.70 -8.41
CA LEU A 12 1.78 -31.09 -9.20
C LEU A 12 3.13 -31.04 -8.45
N ALA A 13 3.12 -31.13 -7.12
CA ALA A 13 4.35 -31.09 -6.32
C ALA A 13 5.18 -32.39 -6.42
N SER A 14 4.58 -33.51 -6.82
CA SER A 14 5.24 -34.81 -6.99
C SER A 14 5.70 -35.10 -8.42
N SER A 15 5.31 -34.30 -9.43
CA SER A 15 5.64 -34.55 -10.84
C SER A 15 6.67 -33.60 -11.46
N LEU A 16 7.16 -32.58 -10.72
CA LEU A 16 8.08 -31.56 -11.26
C LEU A 16 9.55 -31.82 -10.93
N GLN A 17 9.95 -33.08 -10.80
CA GLN A 17 11.35 -33.49 -10.71
C GLN A 17 11.96 -33.91 -12.06
N ARG A 18 11.26 -33.69 -13.18
CA ARG A 18 11.79 -33.92 -14.53
C ARG A 18 11.31 -32.84 -15.50
N GLY A 19 12.23 -32.04 -16.02
CA GLY A 19 12.07 -31.32 -17.29
C GLY A 19 12.23 -29.80 -17.22
N GLY A 20 13.39 -29.32 -17.70
CA GLY A 20 13.52 -28.28 -18.74
C GLY A 20 12.99 -26.86 -18.49
N GLU A 21 13.95 -25.93 -18.41
CA GLU A 21 13.96 -24.53 -18.88
C GLU A 21 12.65 -23.68 -18.94
N GLY A 22 12.73 -22.52 -18.26
CA GLY A 22 12.36 -21.23 -18.82
C GLY A 22 10.87 -20.89 -18.95
N THR A 23 10.30 -20.22 -17.95
CA THR A 23 9.44 -19.01 -18.05
C THR A 23 8.84 -18.66 -16.68
N TYR A 24 8.38 -17.41 -16.52
CA TYR A 24 7.75 -16.80 -15.33
C TYR A 24 8.63 -15.94 -14.41
N ILE A 25 9.33 -14.98 -15.03
CA ILE A 25 9.38 -13.60 -14.51
C ILE A 25 8.01 -12.97 -14.72
N ARG A 26 7.56 -12.16 -13.75
CA ARG A 26 6.47 -11.15 -13.77
C ARG A 26 5.28 -11.48 -12.89
N ARG A 27 5.36 -11.02 -11.64
CA ARG A 27 4.29 -10.39 -10.83
C ARG A 27 4.92 -10.06 -9.46
N SER A 28 4.82 -8.91 -8.82
CA SER A 28 4.24 -7.60 -9.10
C SER A 28 4.44 -6.79 -7.82
N ILE A 29 4.95 -5.55 -7.93
CA ILE A 29 4.25 -4.38 -7.38
C ILE A 29 4.34 -4.07 -5.86
N VAL A 30 4.95 -4.88 -5.00
CA VAL A 30 5.09 -4.51 -3.57
C VAL A 30 6.16 -3.42 -3.30
N LEU A 31 6.99 -3.10 -4.30
CA LEU A 31 8.06 -2.09 -4.23
C LEU A 31 7.59 -0.61 -4.18
N TRP A 32 6.28 -0.33 -4.22
CA TRP A 32 5.80 1.03 -4.49
C TRP A 32 5.76 1.99 -3.27
N ASN A 33 5.74 1.49 -2.02
CA ASN A 33 5.64 2.37 -0.84
C ASN A 33 6.96 2.66 -0.11
N LEU A 34 8.06 1.97 -0.44
CA LEU A 34 9.40 2.34 0.07
C LEU A 34 9.94 3.63 -0.59
N ALA A 35 9.34 4.07 -1.70
CA ALA A 35 9.77 5.25 -2.46
C ALA A 35 9.42 6.60 -1.78
N SER A 36 8.42 6.65 -0.88
CA SER A 36 8.02 7.92 -0.25
C SER A 36 8.98 8.42 0.85
N SER A 37 9.87 7.56 1.34
CA SER A 37 10.88 7.94 2.35
C SER A 37 12.20 8.41 1.72
N LEU A 38 12.38 8.28 0.41
CA LEU A 38 13.59 8.72 -0.31
C LEU A 38 13.49 10.17 -0.83
N THR A 39 12.32 10.79 -0.80
CA THR A 39 12.07 12.16 -1.28
C THR A 39 12.69 13.26 -0.40
N LYS A 40 13.21 12.94 0.80
CA LYS A 40 14.02 13.88 1.61
C LYS A 40 15.52 13.84 1.27
N LEU A 41 15.97 12.94 0.39
CA LEU A 41 17.38 12.81 0.00
C LEU A 41 17.67 13.33 -1.42
N SER A 42 16.66 13.73 -2.19
CA SER A 42 16.87 14.42 -3.46
C SER A 42 16.68 15.92 -3.29
N GLY A 43 17.79 16.65 -3.15
CA GLY A 43 17.82 18.08 -3.45
C GLY A 43 17.39 18.27 -4.91
N LEU A 44 16.10 18.56 -5.12
CA LEU A 44 15.57 18.95 -6.41
C LEU A 44 16.01 20.39 -6.67
N HIS A 45 17.13 20.52 -7.37
CA HIS A 45 17.55 21.74 -8.04
C HIS A 45 16.41 22.24 -8.94
N THR A 46 15.98 23.48 -8.73
CA THR A 46 14.95 24.17 -9.52
C THR A 46 15.57 24.92 -10.71
N ASP A 47 16.49 24.29 -11.44
CA ASP A 47 17.29 24.96 -12.48
C ASP A 47 16.75 24.76 -13.91
N GLY A 48 15.42 24.71 -14.09
CA GLY A 48 14.79 24.35 -15.38
C GLY A 48 14.07 25.45 -16.16
N PHE A 49 13.69 26.57 -15.54
CA PHE A 49 13.05 27.69 -16.26
C PHE A 49 13.96 28.90 -16.21
N SER A 50 14.57 29.27 -17.35
CA SER A 50 15.19 30.59 -17.53
C SER A 50 14.11 31.67 -17.43
N SER A 51 13.77 32.02 -16.19
CA SER A 51 12.67 32.90 -15.81
C SER A 51 13.14 34.35 -15.76
N ALA A 52 14.44 34.59 -15.57
CA ALA A 52 15.00 35.92 -15.35
C ALA A 52 14.83 36.83 -16.58
N ASP A 53 15.11 36.32 -17.78
CA ASP A 53 15.02 37.08 -19.04
C ASP A 53 13.58 37.36 -19.48
N ILE A 54 12.65 36.47 -19.15
CA ILE A 54 11.22 36.67 -19.43
C ILE A 54 10.67 37.67 -18.41
N LEU A 55 10.97 37.50 -17.12
CA LEU A 55 10.51 38.40 -16.07
C LEU A 55 11.06 39.82 -16.26
N SER A 56 12.28 40.00 -16.80
CA SER A 56 12.83 41.32 -17.14
C SER A 56 12.07 41.99 -18.29
N LYS A 57 11.76 41.26 -19.36
CA LYS A 57 10.92 41.73 -20.48
C LYS A 57 9.48 42.04 -20.04
N VAL A 58 8.91 41.24 -19.15
CA VAL A 58 7.55 41.44 -18.64
C VAL A 58 7.50 42.67 -17.72
N LYS A 59 8.54 42.90 -16.90
CA LYS A 59 8.65 44.09 -16.05
C LYS A 59 8.69 45.41 -16.85
N SER A 60 9.35 45.43 -18.01
CA SER A 60 9.37 46.64 -18.87
C SER A 60 8.02 46.93 -19.54
N MET A 61 7.14 45.93 -19.68
CA MET A 61 5.80 46.08 -20.27
C MET A 61 4.76 46.64 -19.29
N VAL A 62 4.93 46.44 -17.98
CA VAL A 62 3.97 46.93 -16.96
C VAL A 62 3.86 48.47 -16.94
N GLY A 63 4.85 49.19 -17.48
CA GLY A 63 4.84 50.66 -17.57
C GLY A 63 4.36 51.24 -18.90
N ASN A 64 3.94 50.42 -19.89
CA ASN A 64 3.62 50.88 -21.24
C ASN A 64 2.11 50.71 -21.55
N SER A 65 1.45 51.78 -21.98
CA SER A 65 -0.02 51.84 -22.14
C SER A 65 -0.59 51.10 -23.36
N ASP A 66 0.25 50.73 -24.33
CA ASP A 66 -0.13 50.02 -25.57
C ASP A 66 0.13 48.50 -25.52
N THR A 67 -0.14 47.85 -24.38
CA THR A 67 0.07 46.41 -24.24
C THR A 67 -1.17 45.60 -24.62
N HIS A 68 -1.03 44.71 -25.62
CA HIS A 68 -2.10 43.81 -26.08
C HIS A 68 -2.61 42.91 -24.96
N LEU A 69 -3.92 42.94 -24.69
CA LEU A 69 -4.56 42.14 -23.65
C LEU A 69 -4.54 40.64 -24.01
N THR A 70 -3.96 39.81 -23.15
CA THR A 70 -4.01 38.35 -23.26
C THR A 70 -5.15 37.83 -22.38
N ARG A 71 -6.09 37.10 -22.99
CA ARG A 71 -7.25 36.53 -22.28
C ARG A 71 -7.10 35.02 -22.10
N VAL A 72 -7.17 34.58 -20.86
CA VAL A 72 -7.02 33.18 -20.42
C VAL A 72 -8.37 32.70 -19.90
N LEU A 73 -8.89 31.62 -20.48
CA LEU A 73 -10.15 30.99 -20.11
C LEU A 73 -9.90 29.75 -19.26
N PHE A 74 -10.47 29.66 -18.06
CA PHE A 74 -10.58 28.41 -17.30
C PHE A 74 -11.94 27.77 -17.55
N CYS A 75 -11.94 26.51 -18.00
CA CYS A 75 -13.18 25.78 -18.25
C CYS A 75 -13.79 25.24 -16.95
N GLY A 76 -14.90 25.83 -16.52
CA GLY A 76 -15.74 25.41 -15.41
C GLY A 76 -15.29 25.92 -14.03
N PRO A 77 -16.24 25.99 -13.06
CA PRO A 77 -15.97 26.50 -11.71
C PRO A 77 -15.28 25.48 -10.79
N HIS A 78 -15.24 24.20 -11.16
CA HIS A 78 -14.66 23.13 -10.33
C HIS A 78 -13.16 23.33 -10.09
N PHE A 79 -12.67 22.97 -8.91
CA PHE A 79 -11.28 23.20 -8.44
C PHE A 79 -10.87 24.69 -8.51
N PRO A 80 -11.57 25.58 -7.78
CA PRO A 80 -11.40 27.04 -7.92
C PRO A 80 -10.01 27.55 -7.54
N ALA A 81 -9.26 26.80 -6.72
CA ALA A 81 -7.87 27.09 -6.43
C ALA A 81 -7.02 27.28 -7.70
N SER A 82 -7.30 26.52 -8.77
CA SER A 82 -6.58 26.62 -10.04
C SER A 82 -6.63 28.03 -10.64
N HIS A 83 -7.83 28.59 -10.82
CA HIS A 83 -8.00 29.93 -11.39
C HIS A 83 -7.78 31.04 -10.35
N ASN A 84 -8.01 30.79 -9.06
CA ASN A 84 -7.79 31.78 -7.99
C ASN A 84 -6.29 32.07 -7.83
N TYR A 85 -5.47 31.04 -7.71
CA TYR A 85 -4.01 31.21 -7.58
C TYR A 85 -3.40 31.72 -8.88
N THR A 86 -3.95 31.36 -10.04
CA THR A 86 -3.52 31.94 -11.32
C THR A 86 -3.86 33.43 -11.39
N ARG A 87 -5.08 33.84 -10.97
CA ARG A 87 -5.46 35.25 -10.85
C ARG A 87 -4.54 36.00 -9.89
N GLU A 88 -4.31 35.46 -8.69
CA GLU A 88 -3.42 36.03 -7.68
C GLU A 88 -2.00 36.23 -8.22
N TYR A 89 -1.41 35.20 -8.83
CA TYR A 89 -0.09 35.30 -9.44
C TYR A 89 -0.03 36.38 -10.53
N LEU A 90 -1.11 36.53 -11.30
CA LEU A 90 -1.21 37.47 -12.41
C LEU A 90 -1.68 38.88 -12.01
N GLN A 91 -2.04 39.15 -10.75
CA GLN A 91 -2.49 40.48 -10.29
C GLN A 91 -1.47 41.60 -10.61
N LYS A 92 -0.19 41.25 -10.70
CA LYS A 92 0.91 42.19 -11.02
C LYS A 92 1.04 42.48 -12.52
N TYR A 93 0.24 41.83 -13.36
CA TYR A 93 0.33 41.86 -14.83
C TYR A 93 -1.05 42.18 -15.43
N PRO A 94 -1.47 43.46 -15.44
CA PRO A 94 -2.83 43.87 -15.79
C PRO A 94 -3.22 43.60 -17.25
N PHE A 95 -2.25 43.32 -18.13
CA PHE A 95 -2.47 42.92 -19.52
C PHE A 95 -2.76 41.42 -19.68
N VAL A 96 -2.90 40.64 -18.59
CA VAL A 96 -3.39 39.26 -18.62
C VAL A 96 -4.69 39.15 -17.83
N GLN A 97 -5.80 38.94 -18.54
CA GLN A 97 -7.11 38.72 -17.94
C GLN A 97 -7.39 37.22 -17.83
N VAL A 98 -7.81 36.77 -16.65
CA VAL A 98 -8.21 35.38 -16.39
C VAL A 98 -9.68 35.35 -16.04
N ASP A 99 -10.46 34.62 -16.84
CA ASP A 99 -11.86 34.37 -16.58
C ASP A 99 -12.09 32.87 -16.39
N ASP A 100 -13.04 32.50 -15.54
CA ASP A 100 -13.59 31.15 -15.47
C ASP A 100 -15.05 31.16 -15.89
N VAL A 101 -15.43 30.23 -16.76
CA VAL A 101 -16.75 30.20 -17.41
C VAL A 101 -17.37 28.83 -17.17
N PRO A 102 -18.67 28.73 -16.84
CA PRO A 102 -19.38 27.46 -16.76
C PRO A 102 -19.18 26.60 -18.02
N LEU A 103 -19.10 25.29 -17.85
CA LEU A 103 -18.72 24.37 -18.94
C LEU A 103 -19.63 24.49 -20.17
N ASP A 104 -20.93 24.69 -19.94
CA ASP A 104 -21.94 24.78 -21.00
C ASP A 104 -21.85 26.09 -21.80
N ASP A 105 -21.26 27.14 -21.21
CA ASP A 105 -21.12 28.45 -21.82
C ASP A 105 -19.79 28.61 -22.57
N VAL A 106 -18.80 27.75 -22.30
CA VAL A 106 -17.48 27.78 -22.95
C VAL A 106 -17.59 27.83 -24.49
N PRO A 107 -18.39 26.99 -25.18
CA PRO A 107 -18.50 27.05 -26.64
C PRO A 107 -19.00 28.39 -27.18
N ASN A 108 -19.73 29.16 -26.37
CA ASN A 108 -20.33 30.45 -26.76
C ASN A 108 -19.38 31.63 -26.60
N VAL A 109 -18.27 31.46 -25.86
CA VAL A 109 -17.34 32.56 -25.55
C VAL A 109 -15.89 32.26 -25.91
N ILE A 110 -15.56 31.01 -26.25
CA ILE A 110 -14.17 30.55 -26.48
C ILE A 110 -13.45 31.33 -27.60
N GLU A 111 -14.19 31.89 -28.56
CA GLU A 111 -13.64 32.72 -29.64
C GLU A 111 -12.88 33.96 -29.14
N LYS A 112 -13.21 34.44 -27.93
CA LYS A 112 -12.67 35.68 -27.33
C LYS A 112 -11.38 35.46 -26.54
N TYR A 113 -10.83 34.25 -26.54
CA TYR A 113 -9.73 33.84 -25.67
C TYR A 113 -8.50 33.37 -26.46
N HIS A 114 -7.33 33.69 -25.91
CA HIS A 114 -6.04 33.38 -26.51
C HIS A 114 -5.44 32.09 -25.95
N MET A 115 -5.82 31.76 -24.71
CA MET A 115 -5.40 30.56 -24.02
C MET A 115 -6.59 29.96 -23.29
N CYS A 116 -6.73 28.64 -23.38
CA CYS A 116 -7.75 27.88 -22.68
C CYS A 116 -7.07 26.91 -21.73
N VAL A 117 -7.43 26.97 -20.45
CA VAL A 117 -6.99 26.07 -19.40
C VAL A 117 -8.08 25.05 -19.13
N VAL A 118 -7.81 23.81 -19.51
CA VAL A 118 -8.74 22.69 -19.45
C VAL A 118 -8.48 21.89 -18.19
N LYS A 119 -9.55 21.60 -17.45
CA LYS A 119 -9.52 20.73 -16.26
C LYS A 119 -10.13 19.38 -16.61
N THR A 120 -11.44 19.26 -16.49
CA THR A 120 -12.21 18.04 -16.76
C THR A 120 -13.08 18.14 -18.02
N MET A 121 -13.13 19.32 -18.65
CA MET A 121 -13.93 19.54 -19.85
C MET A 121 -13.38 18.75 -21.03
N LYS A 122 -14.28 18.17 -21.83
CA LYS A 122 -13.92 17.64 -23.15
C LYS A 122 -13.94 18.77 -24.19
N LEU A 123 -12.82 19.01 -24.85
CA LEU A 123 -12.71 19.91 -25.99
C LEU A 123 -12.63 19.08 -27.27
N ASP A 124 -13.78 18.91 -27.91
CA ASP A 124 -13.89 18.25 -29.20
C ASP A 124 -13.67 19.24 -30.37
N SER A 125 -13.68 18.70 -31.59
CA SER A 125 -13.52 19.49 -32.80
C SER A 125 -14.57 20.60 -32.99
N ASN A 126 -15.81 20.41 -32.52
CA ASN A 126 -16.88 21.41 -32.65
C ASN A 126 -16.56 22.64 -31.77
N VAL A 127 -16.16 22.42 -30.52
CA VAL A 127 -15.77 23.53 -29.63
C VAL A 127 -14.48 24.19 -30.12
N LEU A 128 -13.48 23.41 -30.53
CA LEU A 128 -12.20 23.94 -31.02
C LEU A 128 -12.35 24.76 -32.31
N SER A 129 -13.28 24.39 -33.19
CA SER A 129 -13.52 25.13 -34.44
C SER A 129 -13.99 26.58 -34.23
N ARG A 130 -14.56 26.89 -33.06
CA ARG A 130 -15.05 28.22 -32.68
C ARG A 130 -13.94 29.10 -32.10
N ALA A 131 -12.80 28.51 -31.74
CA ALA A 131 -11.73 29.17 -30.99
C ALA A 131 -10.77 29.95 -31.93
N THR A 132 -11.30 30.94 -32.65
CA THR A 132 -10.61 31.62 -33.77
C THR A 132 -9.35 32.39 -33.37
N GLN A 133 -9.23 32.85 -32.12
CA GLN A 133 -8.06 33.58 -31.60
C GLN A 133 -7.13 32.72 -30.74
N MET A 134 -7.49 31.44 -30.54
CA MET A 134 -6.84 30.55 -29.59
C MET A 134 -5.44 30.17 -30.07
N LYS A 135 -4.44 30.37 -29.21
CA LYS A 135 -3.04 29.98 -29.48
C LYS A 135 -2.64 28.72 -28.73
N LEU A 136 -3.23 28.49 -27.55
CA LEU A 136 -2.84 27.41 -26.66
C LEU A 136 -4.03 26.86 -25.87
N VAL A 137 -4.20 25.55 -25.94
CA VAL A 137 -4.98 24.79 -24.96
C VAL A 137 -4.00 24.13 -24.00
N MET A 138 -4.10 24.46 -22.72
CA MET A 138 -3.26 23.90 -21.66
C MET A 138 -4.10 23.04 -20.74
N GLN A 139 -3.74 21.76 -20.63
CA GLN A 139 -4.27 20.92 -19.58
C GLN A 139 -3.70 21.35 -18.22
N TYR A 140 -4.60 21.60 -17.26
CA TYR A 140 -4.25 21.81 -15.86
C TYR A 140 -3.99 20.46 -15.18
N GLY A 141 -2.86 19.84 -15.54
CA GLY A 141 -2.49 18.49 -15.15
C GLY A 141 -1.76 17.75 -16.27
N VAL A 142 -1.61 16.43 -16.12
CA VAL A 142 -0.77 15.60 -17.01
C VAL A 142 -1.56 14.95 -18.16
N GLY A 143 -2.80 14.51 -17.91
CA GLY A 143 -3.62 13.77 -18.88
C GLY A 143 -4.35 14.69 -19.85
N VAL A 144 -4.18 14.46 -21.16
CA VAL A 144 -4.72 15.30 -22.25
C VAL A 144 -5.88 14.62 -22.99
N GLU A 145 -6.44 13.55 -22.44
CA GLU A 145 -7.46 12.70 -23.06
C GLU A 145 -8.78 13.44 -23.30
N GLY A 146 -9.01 14.54 -22.57
CA GLY A 146 -10.15 15.42 -22.77
C GLY A 146 -10.02 16.33 -24.00
N ILE A 147 -8.86 16.42 -24.64
CA ILE A 147 -8.60 17.38 -25.73
C ILE A 147 -8.43 16.61 -27.04
N ASP A 148 -9.21 16.95 -28.05
CA ASP A 148 -9.00 16.44 -29.42
C ASP A 148 -7.76 17.10 -30.04
N ILE A 149 -6.61 16.46 -29.87
CA ILE A 149 -5.30 16.96 -30.34
C ILE A 149 -5.25 17.08 -31.87
N ASN A 150 -5.92 16.17 -32.58
CA ASN A 150 -5.94 16.20 -34.05
C ASN A 150 -6.73 17.41 -34.56
N ALA A 151 -7.90 17.66 -33.95
CA ALA A 151 -8.68 18.85 -34.26
C ALA A 151 -7.94 20.14 -33.87
N ALA A 152 -7.32 20.20 -32.69
CA ALA A 152 -6.53 21.35 -32.27
C ALA A 152 -5.41 21.65 -33.28
N THR A 153 -4.69 20.61 -33.72
CA THR A 153 -3.63 20.73 -34.75
C THR A 153 -4.18 21.24 -36.07
N LYS A 154 -5.33 20.72 -36.53
CA LYS A 154 -6.01 21.16 -37.76
C LYS A 154 -6.35 22.66 -37.72
N TYR A 155 -6.72 23.18 -36.55
CA TYR A 155 -7.06 24.60 -36.37
C TYR A 155 -5.85 25.46 -35.96
N GLY A 156 -4.62 24.92 -35.98
CA GLY A 156 -3.41 25.66 -35.64
C GLY A 156 -3.23 25.97 -34.15
N ILE A 157 -3.99 25.30 -33.28
CA ILE A 157 -3.98 25.49 -31.83
C ILE A 157 -2.99 24.51 -31.20
N LYS A 158 -2.04 25.02 -30.42
CA LYS A 158 -1.11 24.16 -29.68
C LYS A 158 -1.80 23.54 -28.47
N VAL A 159 -1.42 22.30 -28.13
CA VAL A 159 -1.85 21.62 -26.91
C VAL A 159 -0.64 21.40 -26.00
N ALA A 160 -0.74 21.81 -24.74
CA ALA A 160 0.28 21.60 -23.74
C ALA A 160 -0.31 20.99 -22.47
N ARG A 161 0.56 20.42 -21.64
CA ARG A 161 0.23 19.89 -20.31
C ARG A 161 1.26 20.36 -19.31
N ILE A 162 0.89 20.31 -18.04
CA ILE A 162 1.80 20.57 -16.94
C ILE A 162 2.56 19.27 -16.63
N PRO A 163 3.90 19.23 -16.69
CA PRO A 163 4.66 18.02 -16.34
C PRO A 163 4.45 17.62 -14.87
N GLY A 164 4.30 16.32 -14.61
CA GLY A 164 3.97 15.81 -13.27
C GLY A 164 5.14 15.77 -12.30
N ASP A 165 6.37 15.79 -12.81
CA ASP A 165 7.65 15.71 -12.11
C ASP A 165 8.12 17.05 -11.54
N VAL A 166 7.73 18.17 -12.15
CA VAL A 166 8.16 19.51 -11.74
C VAL A 166 7.18 20.23 -10.81
N THR A 167 5.98 19.67 -10.58
CA THR A 167 4.87 20.36 -9.88
C THR A 167 4.48 19.76 -8.53
N GLY A 168 5.16 18.70 -8.10
CA GLY A 168 4.80 17.97 -6.88
C GLY A 168 3.51 17.13 -7.01
N ASN A 169 2.76 17.24 -8.11
CA ASN A 169 1.53 16.48 -8.35
C ASN A 169 1.77 14.96 -8.26
N ALA A 170 2.85 14.46 -8.87
CA ALA A 170 3.21 13.04 -8.78
C ALA A 170 3.46 12.58 -7.32
N ALA A 171 4.11 13.43 -6.51
CA ALA A 171 4.34 13.14 -5.10
C ALA A 171 3.04 13.13 -4.29
N SER A 172 2.17 14.14 -4.47
CA SER A 172 0.86 14.20 -3.78
C SER A 172 -0.06 13.02 -4.18
N CYS A 173 -0.02 12.59 -5.44
CA CYS A 173 -0.74 11.39 -5.87
C CYS A 173 -0.18 10.11 -5.22
N ALA A 174 1.14 9.98 -5.10
CA ALA A 174 1.78 8.85 -4.42
C ALA A 174 1.47 8.84 -2.92
N GLU A 175 1.49 10.00 -2.25
CA GLU A 175 1.08 10.16 -0.84
C GLU A 175 -0.38 9.77 -0.62
N MET A 176 -1.29 10.22 -1.48
CA MET A 176 -2.70 9.85 -1.42
C MET A 176 -2.90 8.34 -1.65
N ALA A 177 -2.16 7.73 -2.57
CA ALA A 177 -2.19 6.29 -2.79
C ALA A 177 -1.72 5.52 -1.55
N ILE A 178 -0.64 5.96 -0.88
CA ILE A 178 -0.18 5.42 0.41
C ILE A 178 -1.26 5.55 1.47
N TYR A 179 -1.86 6.74 1.60
CA TYR A 179 -2.93 7.00 2.55
C TYR A 179 -4.14 6.06 2.34
N LEU A 180 -4.58 5.87 1.10
CA LEU A 180 -5.67 4.96 0.76
C LEU A 180 -5.29 3.49 0.97
N MET A 181 -4.07 3.10 0.64
CA MET A 181 -3.54 1.75 0.94
C MET A 181 -3.53 1.49 2.45
N MET A 182 -3.10 2.46 3.26
CA MET A 182 -3.09 2.36 4.73
C MET A 182 -4.50 2.36 5.33
N GLY A 183 -5.42 3.15 4.77
CA GLY A 183 -6.83 3.17 5.16
C GLY A 183 -7.52 1.82 4.97
N LEU A 184 -7.08 1.04 3.98
CA LEU A 184 -7.52 -0.33 3.74
C LEU A 184 -6.77 -1.37 4.59
N LEU A 185 -5.52 -1.09 4.97
CA LEU A 185 -4.60 -2.05 5.58
C LEU A 185 -4.81 -2.32 7.07
N ARG A 186 -5.71 -1.61 7.76
CA ARG A 186 -5.98 -1.77 9.21
C ARG A 186 -4.78 -1.38 10.09
N LYS A 187 -4.97 -0.38 10.94
CA LYS A 187 -3.90 0.47 11.50
C LYS A 187 -3.09 -0.20 12.62
N GLN A 188 -3.65 -1.21 13.27
CA GLN A 188 -3.03 -1.83 14.45
C GLN A 188 -2.99 -3.36 14.34
N VAL A 189 -1.78 -3.91 14.42
CA VAL A 189 -1.51 -5.35 14.42
C VAL A 189 -1.16 -5.79 15.84
N PHE A 190 -1.89 -6.79 16.34
CA PHE A 190 -1.55 -7.48 17.57
C PHE A 190 -0.85 -8.80 17.28
N ILE A 191 0.42 -8.91 17.69
CA ILE A 191 1.18 -10.16 17.67
C ILE A 191 0.97 -10.87 19.01
N LEU A 192 0.15 -11.92 18.99
CA LEU A 192 -0.06 -12.79 20.13
C LEU A 192 1.10 -13.80 20.21
N GLY A 193 2.09 -13.51 21.05
CA GLY A 193 3.32 -14.30 21.21
C GLY A 193 4.56 -13.69 20.52
N PHE A 194 5.31 -12.87 21.25
CA PHE A 194 6.51 -12.19 20.74
C PHE A 194 7.81 -13.02 20.87
N GLY A 195 7.82 -14.20 20.26
CA GLY A 195 9.00 -15.07 20.08
C GLY A 195 9.75 -14.80 18.77
N ASN A 196 10.58 -15.75 18.29
CA ASN A 196 11.37 -15.58 17.06
C ASN A 196 10.52 -15.19 15.84
N ILE A 197 9.40 -15.89 15.62
CA ILE A 197 8.44 -15.58 14.53
C ILE A 197 7.84 -14.18 14.72
N GLY A 198 7.40 -13.85 15.93
CA GLY A 198 6.81 -12.53 16.24
C GLY A 198 7.80 -11.38 16.02
N ILE A 199 9.08 -11.56 16.36
CA ILE A 199 10.15 -10.59 16.12
C ILE A 199 10.36 -10.36 14.62
N ASP A 200 10.48 -11.43 13.84
CA ASP A 200 10.70 -11.32 12.40
C ASP A 200 9.48 -10.79 11.64
N LEU A 201 8.27 -11.08 12.14
CA LEU A 201 7.05 -10.46 11.68
C LEU A 201 7.06 -8.95 11.97
N ALA A 202 7.37 -8.53 13.20
CA ALA A 202 7.41 -7.12 13.55
C ALA A 202 8.44 -6.33 12.73
N LYS A 203 9.65 -6.85 12.49
CA LYS A 203 10.64 -6.22 11.60
C LYS A 203 10.06 -5.90 10.23
N ARG A 204 9.26 -6.81 9.67
CA ARG A 204 8.61 -6.63 8.36
C ARG A 204 7.45 -5.65 8.44
N LEU A 205 6.63 -5.74 9.48
CA LEU A 205 5.49 -4.85 9.72
C LEU A 205 5.91 -3.39 9.89
N ARG A 206 7.10 -3.12 10.43
CA ARG A 206 7.62 -1.75 10.60
C ARG A 206 7.68 -0.96 9.28
N ALA A 207 8.00 -1.62 8.16
CA ALA A 207 8.03 -0.98 6.85
C ALA A 207 6.64 -0.52 6.36
N PHE A 208 5.55 -1.05 6.95
CA PHE A 208 4.19 -0.70 6.59
C PHE A 208 3.61 0.43 7.45
N GLY A 209 4.37 0.96 8.42
CA GLY A 209 3.93 2.06 9.28
C GLY A 209 2.72 1.70 10.15
N VAL A 210 2.49 0.42 10.43
CA VAL A 210 1.40 -0.03 11.32
C VAL A 210 1.84 0.04 12.77
N LYS A 211 0.90 0.31 13.68
CA LYS A 211 1.15 0.15 15.12
C LYS A 211 1.21 -1.34 15.45
N VAL A 212 2.32 -1.82 15.99
CA VAL A 212 2.50 -3.19 16.45
C VAL A 212 2.40 -3.21 17.98
N ILE A 213 1.38 -3.90 18.46
CA ILE A 213 1.25 -4.26 19.88
C ILE A 213 1.52 -5.76 20.02
N ALA A 214 2.12 -6.20 21.12
CA ALA A 214 2.48 -7.60 21.26
C ALA A 214 2.48 -8.08 22.70
N THR A 215 2.23 -9.37 22.90
CA THR A 215 2.30 -10.01 24.22
C THR A 215 3.43 -11.02 24.30
N LYS A 216 4.09 -11.08 25.46
CA LYS A 216 5.14 -12.05 25.78
C LYS A 216 5.08 -12.40 27.25
N ARG A 217 5.33 -13.66 27.61
CA ARG A 217 5.34 -14.12 29.02
C ARG A 217 6.35 -13.36 29.87
N SER A 218 7.54 -13.10 29.33
CA SER A 218 8.58 -12.31 29.98
C SER A 218 9.27 -11.47 28.93
N TRP A 219 9.24 -10.16 29.14
CA TRP A 219 10.06 -9.19 28.42
C TRP A 219 11.38 -9.13 29.17
N GLY A 220 12.39 -9.89 28.73
CA GLY A 220 13.69 -9.89 29.40
C GLY A 220 14.25 -8.48 29.53
N SER A 221 14.88 -8.18 30.66
CA SER A 221 15.77 -7.03 30.77
C SER A 221 16.96 -7.29 29.85
N TYR A 222 17.02 -6.63 28.70
CA TYR A 222 18.26 -6.59 27.93
C TYR A 222 19.29 -5.84 28.78
N SER A 223 20.19 -6.57 29.44
CA SER A 223 21.40 -6.01 30.00
C SER A 223 22.19 -5.38 28.85
N GLN A 224 22.50 -4.10 29.00
CA GLN A 224 23.49 -3.39 28.19
C GLN A 224 24.82 -4.13 28.29
N ASP A 225 25.10 -5.07 27.40
CA ASP A 225 26.47 -5.42 27.10
C ASP A 225 26.64 -6.09 25.73
N SER A 226 27.62 -5.58 25.01
CA SER A 226 28.14 -6.01 23.70
C SER A 226 27.28 -5.74 22.46
N CYS A 227 27.56 -4.60 21.82
CA CYS A 227 27.70 -4.41 20.36
C CYS A 227 26.53 -4.75 19.41
N GLN A 228 25.39 -5.23 19.89
CA GLN A 228 24.16 -5.33 19.12
C GLN A 228 23.34 -4.07 19.39
N THR A 229 23.30 -3.20 18.39
CA THR A 229 22.47 -2.00 18.34
C THR A 229 21.05 -2.29 18.85
N ASN A 230 20.41 -1.29 19.46
CA ASN A 230 19.07 -1.30 20.08
C ASN A 230 17.88 -1.71 19.15
N VAL A 231 18.11 -2.49 18.09
CA VAL A 231 17.18 -2.79 16.99
C VAL A 231 15.89 -3.49 17.44
N HIS A 232 15.91 -4.23 18.56
CA HIS A 232 14.72 -4.93 19.06
C HIS A 232 13.81 -4.08 19.95
N GLY A 233 14.34 -3.02 20.57
CA GLY A 233 13.58 -2.18 21.50
C GLY A 233 12.40 -1.47 20.83
N ASP A 234 12.57 -1.13 19.54
CA ASP A 234 11.70 -0.27 18.74
C ASP A 234 10.72 -1.05 17.84
N LEU A 235 10.66 -2.38 17.97
CA LEU A 235 9.81 -3.23 17.13
C LEU A 235 8.36 -3.34 17.63
N VAL A 236 8.07 -2.90 18.85
CA VAL A 236 6.74 -3.03 19.49
C VAL A 236 6.41 -1.72 20.19
N ASP A 237 5.28 -1.11 19.82
CA ASP A 237 4.81 0.16 20.36
C ASP A 237 4.14 -0.01 21.73
N GLU A 238 3.52 -1.16 21.98
CA GLU A 238 2.90 -1.49 23.28
C GLU A 238 3.17 -2.96 23.63
N LYS A 239 3.81 -3.17 24.77
CA LYS A 239 4.23 -4.48 25.29
C LYS A 239 3.28 -4.90 26.40
N GLY A 240 2.74 -6.11 26.34
CA GLY A 240 1.80 -6.63 27.33
C GLY A 240 2.10 -8.06 27.78
N GLY A 241 1.43 -8.47 28.84
CA GLY A 241 1.43 -9.83 29.38
C GLY A 241 0.25 -10.66 28.92
N HIS A 242 -0.05 -11.73 29.66
CA HIS A 242 -1.21 -12.60 29.39
C HIS A 242 -2.53 -11.89 29.75
N GLU A 243 -2.50 -11.09 30.81
CA GLU A 243 -3.59 -10.27 31.33
C GLU A 243 -4.09 -9.22 30.30
N ASP A 244 -3.22 -8.79 29.39
CA ASP A 244 -3.53 -7.75 28.40
C ASP A 244 -4.22 -8.30 27.14
N ILE A 245 -4.32 -9.62 26.94
CA ILE A 245 -4.71 -10.21 25.64
C ILE A 245 -6.06 -9.69 25.14
N HIS A 246 -7.04 -9.50 26.02
CA HIS A 246 -8.37 -9.00 25.66
C HIS A 246 -8.36 -7.50 25.36
N LYS A 247 -7.65 -6.71 26.18
CA LYS A 247 -7.42 -5.28 25.92
C LYS A 247 -6.75 -5.09 24.56
N PHE A 248 -5.73 -5.88 24.28
CA PHE A 248 -4.97 -5.80 23.04
C PHE A 248 -5.79 -6.25 21.83
N ALA A 249 -6.56 -7.32 21.96
CA ALA A 249 -7.50 -7.76 20.93
C ALA A 249 -8.55 -6.68 20.59
N SER A 250 -9.08 -5.96 21.60
CA SER A 250 -10.06 -4.88 21.39
C SER A 250 -9.50 -3.64 20.70
N ASN A 251 -8.17 -3.46 20.76
CA ASN A 251 -7.48 -2.35 20.14
C ASN A 251 -6.87 -2.69 18.78
N ALA A 252 -6.86 -3.97 18.39
CA ALA A 252 -6.26 -4.44 17.17
C ALA A 252 -7.27 -4.61 16.05
N ASP A 253 -6.82 -4.33 14.84
CA ASP A 253 -7.60 -4.53 13.62
C ASP A 253 -7.23 -5.88 12.94
N ILE A 254 -5.99 -6.33 13.16
CA ILE A 254 -5.47 -7.64 12.75
C ILE A 254 -4.77 -8.27 13.96
N ILE A 255 -5.10 -9.52 14.25
CA ILE A 255 -4.47 -10.32 15.29
C ILE A 255 -3.71 -11.46 14.60
N VAL A 256 -2.43 -11.65 14.94
CA VAL A 256 -1.58 -12.73 14.40
C VAL A 256 -1.10 -13.63 15.54
N CYS A 257 -1.43 -14.92 15.46
CA CYS A 257 -1.04 -15.92 16.44
C CYS A 257 0.35 -16.48 16.13
N CYS A 258 1.28 -16.29 17.08
CA CYS A 258 2.66 -16.76 17.02
C CYS A 258 3.08 -17.52 18.29
N LEU A 259 2.11 -17.98 19.09
CA LEU A 259 2.35 -18.76 20.31
C LEU A 259 2.68 -20.22 20.01
N SER A 260 3.53 -20.83 20.83
CA SER A 260 3.64 -22.29 20.87
C SER A 260 2.37 -22.90 21.48
N LEU A 261 1.89 -24.01 20.92
CA LEU A 261 0.78 -24.78 21.47
C LEU A 261 1.26 -25.63 22.66
N ASN A 262 0.61 -25.47 23.80
CA ASN A 262 0.79 -26.27 25.02
C ASN A 262 -0.50 -26.25 25.84
N ARG A 263 -0.51 -26.88 27.02
CA ARG A 263 -1.70 -26.96 27.88
C ARG A 263 -2.26 -25.59 28.30
N GLN A 264 -1.43 -24.55 28.40
CA GLN A 264 -1.85 -23.19 28.79
C GLN A 264 -2.35 -22.36 27.61
N THR A 265 -1.92 -22.68 26.38
CA THR A 265 -2.24 -21.91 25.17
C THR A 265 -3.28 -22.59 24.27
N ALA A 266 -3.62 -23.85 24.55
CA ALA A 266 -4.70 -24.55 23.87
C ALA A 266 -6.02 -23.80 24.05
N GLY A 267 -6.69 -23.49 22.93
CA GLY A 267 -7.94 -22.73 22.93
C GLY A 267 -7.82 -21.31 23.51
N ILE A 268 -6.62 -20.71 23.55
CA ILE A 268 -6.44 -19.35 24.07
C ILE A 268 -7.24 -18.32 23.27
N VAL A 269 -7.41 -18.55 21.96
CA VAL A 269 -8.33 -17.79 21.10
C VAL A 269 -9.72 -18.43 21.17
N ASN A 270 -10.40 -18.19 22.30
CA ASN A 270 -11.75 -18.68 22.59
C ASN A 270 -12.85 -17.65 22.27
N LYS A 271 -14.10 -17.99 22.58
CA LYS A 271 -15.27 -17.11 22.42
C LYS A 271 -15.05 -15.71 23.02
N THR A 272 -14.58 -15.64 24.26
CA THR A 272 -14.36 -14.36 24.97
C THR A 272 -13.27 -13.53 24.30
N PHE A 273 -12.20 -14.17 23.83
CA PHE A 273 -11.15 -13.49 23.07
C PHE A 273 -11.71 -12.90 21.77
N ILE A 274 -12.41 -13.69 20.96
CA ILE A 274 -12.93 -13.21 19.68
C ILE A 274 -14.00 -12.14 19.87
N SER A 275 -14.88 -12.28 20.88
CA SER A 275 -15.86 -11.26 21.23
C SER A 275 -15.24 -9.94 21.70
N SER A 276 -14.02 -9.97 22.25
CA SER A 276 -13.28 -8.75 22.61
C SER A 276 -12.63 -8.06 21.42
N MET A 277 -12.50 -8.73 20.27
CA MET A 277 -11.95 -8.12 19.06
C MET A 277 -12.88 -7.00 18.54
N ARG A 278 -12.32 -6.10 17.72
CA ARG A 278 -13.16 -5.15 16.99
C ARG A 278 -14.07 -5.88 16.03
N LYS A 279 -15.33 -5.43 15.90
CA LYS A 279 -16.22 -5.94 14.85
C LYS A 279 -15.57 -5.73 13.49
N GLY A 280 -15.47 -6.81 12.73
CA GLY A 280 -14.81 -6.86 11.44
C GLY A 280 -13.33 -7.15 11.51
N ALA A 281 -12.67 -7.29 12.67
CA ALA A 281 -11.24 -7.59 12.81
C ALA A 281 -10.79 -8.85 12.04
N LEU A 282 -9.51 -8.95 11.67
CA LEU A 282 -8.94 -10.14 11.00
C LEU A 282 -8.18 -10.98 12.03
N LEU A 283 -8.30 -12.29 11.91
CA LEU A 283 -7.50 -13.24 12.67
C LEU A 283 -6.60 -14.03 11.73
N VAL A 284 -5.31 -14.07 12.03
CA VAL A 284 -4.30 -14.84 11.31
C VAL A 284 -3.68 -15.87 12.25
N ASN A 285 -3.60 -17.13 11.85
CA ASN A 285 -2.91 -18.17 12.60
C ASN A 285 -1.94 -18.95 11.73
N ILE A 286 -0.65 -18.82 12.04
CA ILE A 286 0.46 -19.53 11.40
C ILE A 286 1.21 -20.42 12.40
N ALA A 287 0.66 -20.62 13.59
CA ALA A 287 1.29 -21.36 14.67
C ALA A 287 0.75 -22.80 14.73
N ARG A 288 -0.37 -23.05 15.42
CA ARG A 288 -1.06 -24.35 15.44
C ARG A 288 -2.58 -24.15 15.53
N GLY A 289 -3.37 -25.01 14.89
CA GLY A 289 -4.83 -24.87 14.89
C GLY A 289 -5.45 -24.99 16.29
N GLY A 290 -4.88 -25.85 17.16
CA GLY A 290 -5.33 -26.02 18.55
C GLY A 290 -5.22 -24.78 19.46
N LEU A 291 -4.66 -23.67 18.99
CA LEU A 291 -4.73 -22.38 19.68
C LEU A 291 -6.12 -21.72 19.59
N LEU A 292 -6.90 -22.08 18.56
CA LEU A 292 -8.21 -21.52 18.25
C LEU A 292 -9.30 -22.50 18.67
N ASP A 293 -10.33 -21.98 19.32
CA ASP A 293 -11.58 -22.70 19.53
C ASP A 293 -12.40 -22.71 18.22
N TYR A 294 -12.65 -23.91 17.67
CA TYR A 294 -13.33 -24.08 16.38
C TYR A 294 -14.71 -23.43 16.36
N GLU A 295 -15.53 -23.71 17.37
CA GLU A 295 -16.90 -23.22 17.48
C GLU A 295 -16.95 -21.69 17.62
N ALA A 296 -16.04 -21.12 18.39
CA ALA A 296 -15.91 -19.67 18.53
C ALA A 296 -15.60 -19.03 17.18
N VAL A 297 -14.64 -19.56 16.43
CA VAL A 297 -14.28 -19.03 15.10
C VAL A 297 -15.45 -19.14 14.13
N LEU A 298 -16.06 -20.32 14.03
CA LEU A 298 -17.18 -20.58 13.12
C LEU A 298 -18.36 -19.63 13.41
N ASN A 299 -18.73 -19.47 14.68
CA ASN A 299 -19.87 -18.63 15.06
C ASN A 299 -19.60 -17.13 14.84
N HIS A 300 -18.37 -16.65 15.05
CA HIS A 300 -18.03 -15.24 14.81
C HIS A 300 -17.83 -14.92 13.32
N LEU A 301 -17.43 -15.88 12.49
CA LEU A 301 -17.49 -15.74 11.03
C LEU A 301 -18.93 -15.65 10.55
N LYS A 302 -19.83 -16.54 11.03
CA LYS A 302 -21.27 -16.51 10.72
C LYS A 302 -21.92 -15.17 11.07
N SER A 303 -21.61 -14.61 12.23
CA SER A 303 -22.17 -13.33 12.68
C SER A 303 -21.57 -12.10 11.98
N GLY A 304 -20.47 -12.28 11.23
CA GLY A 304 -19.69 -11.19 10.64
C GLY A 304 -18.93 -10.35 11.67
N HIS A 305 -18.86 -10.80 12.93
CA HIS A 305 -18.03 -10.15 13.94
C HIS A 305 -16.54 -10.36 13.62
N LEU A 306 -16.16 -11.58 13.22
CA LEU A 306 -14.84 -11.83 12.64
C LEU A 306 -14.91 -11.51 11.15
N GLY A 307 -14.22 -10.44 10.74
CA GLY A 307 -14.28 -9.96 9.36
C GLY A 307 -13.46 -10.77 8.38
N GLY A 308 -12.55 -11.63 8.86
CA GLY A 308 -11.88 -12.63 8.04
C GLY A 308 -10.88 -13.48 8.84
N LEU A 309 -10.52 -14.62 8.25
CA LEU A 309 -9.63 -15.61 8.84
C LEU A 309 -8.57 -16.02 7.81
N GLY A 310 -7.29 -15.95 8.19
CA GLY A 310 -6.18 -16.50 7.41
C GLY A 310 -5.44 -17.56 8.22
N ILE A 311 -5.42 -18.81 7.76
CA ILE A 311 -4.75 -19.89 8.49
C ILE A 311 -3.80 -20.69 7.61
N ASP A 312 -2.63 -21.04 8.13
CA ASP A 312 -1.76 -22.08 7.55
C ASP A 312 -1.88 -23.41 8.30
N VAL A 313 -2.51 -23.41 9.47
CA VAL A 313 -2.62 -24.56 10.37
C VAL A 313 -4.07 -24.83 10.70
N ALA A 314 -4.41 -26.10 10.88
CA ALA A 314 -5.79 -26.53 11.06
C ALA A 314 -6.05 -27.19 12.40
N TRP A 315 -7.33 -27.21 12.81
CA TRP A 315 -7.77 -27.91 14.03
C TRP A 315 -7.51 -29.41 13.98
N THR A 316 -7.65 -29.99 12.79
CA THR A 316 -7.25 -31.35 12.47
C THR A 316 -6.48 -31.31 11.17
N GLU A 317 -5.35 -32.01 11.12
CA GLU A 317 -4.45 -32.06 9.96
C GLU A 317 -4.26 -33.52 9.52
N PRO A 318 -4.38 -33.84 8.21
CA PRO A 318 -4.67 -32.93 7.09
C PRO A 318 -6.05 -32.27 7.16
N PHE A 319 -6.17 -31.09 6.55
CA PHE A 319 -7.41 -30.31 6.59
C PHE A 319 -8.53 -30.98 5.79
N ASP A 320 -9.75 -30.98 6.35
CA ASP A 320 -10.96 -31.47 5.66
C ASP A 320 -11.42 -30.46 4.59
N PRO A 321 -11.37 -30.78 3.29
CA PRO A 321 -11.83 -29.88 2.24
C PRO A 321 -13.32 -29.50 2.31
N ASP A 322 -14.14 -30.28 3.02
CA ASP A 322 -15.58 -30.05 3.16
C ASP A 322 -15.95 -29.24 4.42
N ASP A 323 -14.95 -28.81 5.20
CA ASP A 323 -15.14 -28.03 6.43
C ASP A 323 -16.02 -26.77 6.17
N PRO A 324 -17.08 -26.55 6.97
CA PRO A 324 -17.94 -25.37 6.88
C PRO A 324 -17.20 -24.02 6.82
N ILE A 325 -16.05 -23.90 7.48
CA ILE A 325 -15.26 -22.66 7.51
C ILE A 325 -14.74 -22.26 6.12
N LEU A 326 -14.51 -23.21 5.20
CA LEU A 326 -14.08 -22.89 3.83
C LEU A 326 -15.19 -22.32 2.94
N LYS A 327 -16.45 -22.40 3.38
CA LYS A 327 -17.59 -21.86 2.62
C LYS A 327 -17.64 -20.33 2.70
N PHE A 328 -16.93 -19.72 3.63
CA PHE A 328 -16.87 -18.28 3.83
C PHE A 328 -15.90 -17.61 2.84
N LYS A 329 -16.36 -16.56 2.15
CA LYS A 329 -15.56 -15.84 1.14
C LYS A 329 -14.37 -15.07 1.72
N ASN A 330 -14.41 -14.77 3.02
CA ASN A 330 -13.42 -14.03 3.78
C ASN A 330 -12.49 -14.96 4.58
N VAL A 331 -12.36 -16.21 4.16
CA VAL A 331 -11.45 -17.21 4.73
C VAL A 331 -10.41 -17.62 3.69
N ILE A 332 -9.15 -17.65 4.10
CA ILE A 332 -8.02 -18.14 3.31
C ILE A 332 -7.30 -19.22 4.13
N ILE A 333 -7.01 -20.35 3.48
CA ILE A 333 -6.23 -21.45 4.07
C ILE A 333 -5.07 -21.84 3.16
N THR A 334 -3.93 -22.17 3.77
CA THR A 334 -2.82 -22.88 3.14
C THR A 334 -2.52 -24.18 3.90
N PRO A 335 -2.01 -25.24 3.25
CA PRO A 335 -1.93 -26.58 3.84
C PRO A 335 -0.65 -26.80 4.68
N HIS A 336 -0.43 -26.00 5.72
CA HIS A 336 0.72 -26.07 6.64
C HIS A 336 2.08 -26.02 5.93
N VAL A 337 2.24 -24.99 5.09
CA VAL A 337 3.42 -24.81 4.24
C VAL A 337 4.24 -23.57 4.54
N ALA A 338 3.88 -22.76 5.54
CA ALA A 338 4.59 -21.50 5.83
C ALA A 338 6.09 -21.72 6.13
N GLY A 339 6.45 -22.83 6.79
CA GLY A 339 7.85 -23.22 7.04
C GLY A 339 8.47 -24.06 5.92
N VAL A 340 7.72 -24.46 4.91
CA VAL A 340 8.13 -25.43 3.89
C VAL A 340 8.72 -24.72 2.68
N THR A 341 9.90 -24.13 2.87
CA THR A 341 10.68 -23.52 1.80
C THR A 341 11.94 -24.32 1.53
N GLU A 342 12.46 -24.26 0.30
CA GLU A 342 13.71 -24.94 -0.06
C GLU A 342 14.85 -24.57 0.92
N HIS A 343 15.00 -23.27 1.21
CA HIS A 343 16.03 -22.79 2.12
C HIS A 343 15.88 -23.38 3.53
N SER A 344 14.68 -23.30 4.11
CA SER A 344 14.42 -23.82 5.46
C SER A 344 14.62 -25.34 5.54
N TYR A 345 14.07 -26.09 4.58
CA TYR A 345 14.17 -27.55 4.58
C TYR A 345 15.59 -28.05 4.34
N ARG A 346 16.36 -27.41 3.45
CA ARG A 346 17.79 -27.73 3.28
C ARG A 346 18.58 -27.48 4.55
N PHE A 347 18.30 -26.37 5.24
CA PHE A 347 18.99 -26.06 6.49
C PHE A 347 18.62 -27.05 7.60
N MET A 348 17.33 -27.40 7.75
CA MET A 348 16.89 -28.42 8.71
C MET A 348 17.48 -29.80 8.40
N ALA A 349 17.49 -30.20 7.13
CA ALA A 349 18.11 -31.46 6.69
C ALA A 349 19.61 -31.50 7.01
N LYS A 350 20.31 -30.37 6.84
CA LYS A 350 21.72 -30.24 7.25
C LYS A 350 21.88 -30.45 8.75
N VAL A 351 21.06 -29.81 9.59
CA VAL A 351 21.11 -29.98 11.07
C VAL A 351 20.92 -31.45 11.45
N VAL A 352 19.94 -32.13 10.85
CA VAL A 352 19.71 -33.58 11.09
C VAL A 352 20.94 -34.40 10.66
N GLY A 353 21.53 -34.10 9.51
CA GLY A 353 22.75 -34.76 9.04
C GLY A 353 23.93 -34.56 9.99
N ASP A 354 24.18 -33.32 10.42
CA ASP A 354 25.27 -32.98 11.34
C ASP A 354 25.11 -33.71 12.69
N VAL A 355 23.88 -33.72 13.26
CA VAL A 355 23.58 -34.44 14.51
C VAL A 355 23.73 -35.95 14.35
N SER A 356 23.33 -36.52 13.21
CA SER A 356 23.47 -37.95 12.92
C SER A 356 24.94 -38.36 12.88
N LEU A 357 25.81 -37.52 12.30
CA LEU A 357 27.26 -37.73 12.29
C LEU A 357 27.87 -37.65 13.70
N GLN A 358 27.46 -36.64 14.49
CA GLN A 358 27.90 -36.52 15.89
C GLN A 358 27.49 -37.75 16.71
N LEU A 359 26.25 -38.22 16.54
CA LEU A 359 25.75 -39.41 17.21
C LEU A 359 26.55 -40.67 16.80
N HIS A 360 26.81 -40.86 15.51
CA HIS A 360 27.59 -41.99 15.01
C HIS A 360 29.03 -41.98 15.56
N ALA A 361 29.65 -40.81 15.65
CA ALA A 361 31.00 -40.65 16.17
C ALA A 361 31.10 -40.76 17.70
N GLY A 362 29.97 -40.88 18.43
CA GLY A 362 29.94 -40.81 19.89
C GLY A 362 30.33 -39.42 20.43
N ALA A 363 30.20 -38.38 19.62
CA ALA A 363 30.48 -37.01 20.00
C ALA A 363 29.31 -36.37 20.76
N SER A 364 29.58 -35.27 21.47
CA SER A 364 28.52 -34.46 22.09
C SER A 364 27.60 -33.87 21.02
N LEU A 365 26.29 -33.95 21.25
CA LEU A 365 25.29 -33.41 20.33
C LEU A 365 25.16 -31.89 20.53
N THR A 366 25.38 -31.14 19.45
CA THR A 366 25.42 -29.67 19.44
C THR A 366 24.57 -29.12 18.29
N GLY A 367 24.15 -27.85 18.37
CA GLY A 367 23.32 -27.21 17.34
C GLY A 367 21.82 -27.56 17.43
N ILE A 368 21.40 -28.23 18.49
CA ILE A 368 20.01 -28.58 18.82
C ILE A 368 19.70 -28.23 20.28
N GLU A 369 18.41 -28.13 20.60
CA GLU A 369 17.92 -27.90 21.95
C GLU A 369 17.30 -29.20 22.51
N PHE A 370 17.71 -29.59 23.72
CA PHE A 370 17.12 -30.71 24.44
C PHE A 370 15.87 -30.23 25.20
N VAL A 371 14.80 -31.02 25.12
CA VAL A 371 13.48 -30.65 25.68
C VAL A 371 13.02 -31.57 26.81
N ASN A 372 13.82 -32.57 27.19
CA ASN A 372 13.51 -33.57 28.22
C ASN A 372 14.64 -33.76 29.22
#